data_AF-A0A2N2F2V9-F1
#
_entry.id   AF-A0A2N2F2V9-F1
#
_cell.length_a   1.000
_cell.length_b   1.000
_cell.length_c   1.000
_cell.angle_alpha   90.00
_cell.angle_beta   90.00
_cell.angle_gamma   90.00
#
_symmetry.space_group_name_H-M   'P 1'
#
loop_
_entity.id
_entity.type
_entity.pdbx_description
1 polymer ?
#
loop_
_entity_poly.entity_id
_entity_poly.type
_entity_poly.pdbx_seq_one_letter_code
_entity_poly.pdbx_strand_id
1 'polypeptide(L)' 'MEVVKKYIVGIVLLLVIVIIWLGLLFLSDTIFSTVNPKADSYVKPINKEFDMEMLEKVSERTESSFPVTPSEFFDLTNED' A
#
# COMPACT_ATOMS: atom_id res chain seq x y z
N MET A 1 48.97 9.54 17.91
CA MET A 1 48.09 10.35 18.78
C MET A 1 47.78 11.74 18.18
N GLU A 2 48.67 12.32 17.38
CA GLU A 2 48.44 13.63 16.72
C GLU A 2 47.40 13.59 15.59
N VAL A 3 47.39 12.51 14.80
CA VAL A 3 46.43 12.30 13.71
C VAL A 3 44.98 12.34 14.24
N VAL A 4 44.71 11.63 15.34
CA VAL A 4 43.39 11.60 15.98
C VAL A 4 42.97 12.99 16.50
N LYS A 5 43.91 13.75 17.09
CA LYS A 5 43.65 15.14 17.53
C LYS A 5 43.34 16.07 16.37
N LYS A 6 43.91 15.85 15.18
CA LYS A 6 43.66 16.66 13.98
C LYS A 6 42.24 16.49 13.43
N TYR A 7 41.68 15.29 13.51
CA TYR A 7 40.34 14.97 12.98
C TYR A 7 39.23 15.00 14.03
N ILE A 8 39.56 15.23 15.31
CA ILE A 8 38.60 15.21 16.42
C ILE A 8 37.39 16.12 16.17
N VAL A 9 37.63 17.31 15.59
CA VAL A 9 36.57 18.28 15.28
C VAL A 9 35.62 17.74 14.21
N GLY A 10 36.16 17.12 13.15
CA GLY A 10 35.35 16.50 12.10
C GLY A 10 34.56 15.30 12.60
N ILE A 11 35.14 14.49 13.48
CA ILE A 11 34.48 13.34 14.10
C ILE A 11 33.30 13.80 14.98
N VAL A 12 33.51 14.86 15.78
CA VAL A 12 32.44 15.43 16.63
C VAL A 12 31.33 16.02 15.77
N LEU A 13 31.66 16.75 14.70
CA LEU A 13 30.67 17.29 13.77
C LEU A 13 29.83 16.17 13.13
N LEU A 14 30.47 15.10 12.71
CA LEU A 14 29.80 13.93 12.13
C LEU A 14 28.83 13.30 13.14
N LEU A 15 29.25 13.17 14.40
CA LEU A 15 28.41 12.70 15.49
C LEU A 15 27.15 13.57 15.68
N VAL A 16 27.31 14.89 15.65
CA VAL A 16 26.17 15.82 15.76
C VAL A 16 25.19 15.63 14.61
N ILE A 17 25.69 15.47 13.38
CA ILE A 17 24.84 15.22 12.20
C ILE A 17 24.06 13.91 12.37
N VAL A 18 24.70 12.84 12.84
CA VAL A 18 24.04 11.55 13.09
C VAL A 18 22.94 11.68 14.14
N ILE A 19 23.18 12.41 15.22
CA ILE A 19 22.18 12.65 16.28
C ILE A 19 20.98 13.42 15.73
N ILE A 20 21.22 14.49 14.96
CA ILE A 20 20.14 15.27 14.32
C ILE A 20 19.34 14.39 13.36
N TRP A 21 20.02 13.57 12.56
CA TRP A 21 19.37 12.69 11.59
C TRP A 21 18.50 11.64 12.25
N LEU A 22 18.99 10.99 13.32
CA LEU A 22 18.19 10.07 14.13
C LEU A 22 16.97 10.78 14.73
N GLY A 23 17.16 11.99 15.28
CA GLY A 23 16.05 12.79 15.83
C GLY A 23 14.97 13.10 14.77
N LEU A 24 15.37 13.45 13.56
CA LEU A 24 14.45 13.67 12.44
C LEU A 24 13.75 12.39 12.01
N LEU A 25 14.45 11.25 11.98
CA LEU A 25 13.86 9.96 11.62
C LEU A 25 12.76 9.56 12.62
N PHE A 26 13.05 9.61 13.92
CA PHE A 26 12.05 9.33 14.96
C PHE A 26 10.88 10.30 14.93
N LEU A 27 11.13 11.60 14.70
CA LEU A 27 10.05 12.58 14.55
C LEU A 27 9.21 12.30 13.30
N SER A 28 9.85 11.87 12.20
CA SER A 28 9.16 11.62 10.94
C SER A 28 8.18 10.45 11.02
N ASP A 29 8.52 9.37 11.74
CA ASP A 29 7.60 8.25 11.97
C ASP A 29 6.33 8.69 12.73
N THR A 30 6.45 9.68 13.62
CA THR A 30 5.30 10.17 14.40
C THR A 30 4.40 11.15 13.63
N ILE A 31 4.95 11.93 12.70
CA ILE A 31 4.22 13.01 12.01
C ILE A 31 3.77 12.59 10.60
N PHE A 32 4.57 11.79 9.89
CA PHE A 32 4.38 11.49 8.47
C PHE A 32 3.85 10.08 8.18
N SER A 33 3.27 9.39 9.17
CA SER A 33 2.42 8.23 8.89
C SER A 33 1.15 8.70 8.17
N THR A 34 1.28 8.96 6.88
CA THR A 34 0.19 9.16 5.92
C THR A 34 -0.67 7.89 5.79
N VAL A 35 -0.17 6.76 6.28
CA VAL A 35 -0.96 5.57 6.55
C VAL A 35 -1.82 5.85 7.76
N ASN A 36 -3.12 6.04 7.52
CA ASN A 36 -4.13 6.11 8.57
C ASN A 36 -3.91 4.89 9.51
N PRO A 37 -3.69 5.08 10.83
CA PRO A 37 -3.45 3.97 11.76
C PRO A 37 -4.64 3.01 11.86
N LYS A 38 -5.80 3.39 11.31
CA LYS A 38 -6.99 2.55 11.17
C LYS A 38 -7.17 1.96 9.78
N ALA A 39 -6.26 2.21 8.82
CA ALA A 39 -6.33 1.64 7.48
C ALA A 39 -6.51 0.12 7.58
N ASP A 40 -5.63 -0.54 8.34
CA ASP A 40 -5.71 -1.98 8.61
C ASP A 40 -7.09 -2.42 9.11
N SER A 41 -7.80 -1.61 9.91
CA SER A 41 -9.12 -1.97 10.42
C SER A 41 -10.23 -2.00 9.35
N TYR A 42 -10.10 -1.22 8.28
CA TYR A 42 -11.09 -1.15 7.19
C TYR A 42 -10.71 -1.97 5.96
N VAL A 43 -9.43 -2.31 5.76
CA VAL A 43 -8.98 -3.28 4.72
C VAL A 43 -8.85 -4.72 5.22
N LYS A 44 -8.86 -4.98 6.54
CA LYS A 44 -8.84 -6.35 7.09
C LYS A 44 -9.91 -7.29 6.54
N PRO A 45 -11.14 -6.84 6.22
CA PRO A 45 -12.16 -7.71 5.61
C PRO A 45 -11.95 -7.94 4.11
N ILE A 46 -11.08 -7.15 3.46
CA ILE A 46 -10.82 -7.23 2.03
C ILE A 46 -9.66 -8.23 1.86
N ASN A 47 -9.98 -9.43 1.37
CA ASN A 47 -8.95 -10.39 1.00
C ASN A 47 -7.99 -9.75 0.00
N LYS A 48 -6.68 -9.98 0.19
CA LYS A 48 -5.63 -9.43 -0.69
C LYS A 48 -5.71 -9.98 -2.11
N GLU A 49 -6.41 -11.09 -2.28
CA GLU A 49 -6.57 -11.81 -3.53
C GLU A 49 -8.06 -11.89 -3.86
N PHE A 50 -8.35 -11.83 -5.15
CA PHE A 50 -9.69 -11.94 -5.67
C PHE A 50 -10.12 -13.42 -5.64
N ASP A 51 -11.31 -13.70 -5.10
CA ASP A 51 -11.83 -15.06 -5.02
C ASP A 51 -12.36 -15.50 -6.39
N MET A 52 -11.51 -16.22 -7.13
CA MET A 52 -11.82 -16.70 -8.47
C MET A 52 -12.93 -17.76 -8.47
N GLU A 53 -13.05 -18.56 -7.39
CA GLU A 53 -14.11 -19.57 -7.24
C GLU A 53 -15.47 -18.89 -7.06
N MET A 54 -15.51 -17.83 -6.24
CA MET A 54 -16.71 -17.01 -6.07
C MET A 54 -17.10 -16.32 -7.39
N LEU A 55 -16.13 -15.83 -8.16
CA LEU A 55 -16.37 -15.21 -9.45
C LEU A 55 -16.99 -16.19 -10.46
N GLU A 56 -16.42 -17.39 -10.58
CA GLU A 56 -16.91 -18.43 -11.47
C GLU A 56 -18.34 -18.85 -11.09
N LYS A 57 -18.61 -19.03 -9.80
CA LYS A 57 -19.94 -19.37 -9.28
C LYS A 57 -20.99 -18.28 -9.56
N VAL A 58 -20.62 -17.01 -9.46
CA VAL A 58 -21.51 -15.89 -9.81
C VAL A 58 -21.73 -15.83 -11.32
N SER A 59 -20.70 -16.09 -12.11
CA SER A 59 -20.79 -16.17 -13.58
C SER A 59 -21.76 -17.28 -14.00
N GLU A 60 -21.61 -18.49 -13.48
CA GLU A 60 -22.48 -19.65 -13.77
C GLU A 60 -23.94 -19.39 -13.37
N ARG A 61 -24.16 -18.76 -12.21
CA ARG A 61 -25.51 -18.35 -11.77
C ARG A 61 -26.12 -17.30 -12.67
N THR A 62 -25.32 -16.34 -13.12
CA THR A 62 -25.77 -15.30 -14.05
C THR A 62 -26.14 -15.92 -15.39
N GLU A 63 -25.34 -16.86 -15.89
CA GLU A 63 -25.63 -17.54 -17.15
C GLU A 63 -26.90 -18.41 -17.07
N SER A 64 -27.13 -19.09 -15.94
CA SER A 64 -28.30 -19.97 -15.76
C SER A 64 -29.58 -19.28 -15.32
N SER A 65 -29.49 -18.13 -14.65
CA SER A 65 -30.67 -17.44 -14.08
C SER A 65 -31.27 -16.40 -15.02
N PHE A 66 -30.51 -15.92 -16.00
CA PHE A 66 -30.99 -14.90 -16.93
C PHE A 66 -31.42 -15.53 -18.26
N PRO A 67 -32.48 -15.00 -18.90
CA PRO A 67 -32.99 -15.52 -20.17
C PRO A 67 -32.08 -15.19 -21.35
N VAL A 68 -31.10 -14.30 -21.15
CA VAL A 68 -30.08 -13.92 -22.12
C VAL A 68 -28.74 -13.84 -21.41
N THR A 69 -27.69 -14.28 -22.08
CA THR A 69 -26.33 -14.19 -21.54
C THR A 69 -25.87 -12.72 -21.49
N PRO A 70 -24.94 -12.35 -20.60
CA PRO A 70 -24.39 -11.00 -20.57
C PRO A 70 -23.84 -10.55 -21.93
N SER A 71 -23.18 -11.45 -22.68
CA SER A 71 -22.70 -11.19 -24.05
C SER A 71 -23.84 -10.82 -25.00
N GLU A 72 -24.91 -11.61 -25.02
CA GLU A 72 -26.07 -11.35 -25.88
C GLU A 72 -26.78 -10.03 -25.49
N PHE A 73 -26.82 -9.69 -24.21
CA PHE A 73 -27.38 -8.42 -23.74
C PHE A 73 -26.60 -7.20 -24.28
N PHE A 74 -25.27 -7.28 -24.31
CA PHE A 74 -24.44 -6.21 -24.87
C PHE A 74 -24.58 -6.10 -26.39
N ASP A 75 -24.75 -7.21 -27.10
CA ASP A 75 -24.97 -7.19 -28.55
C ASP A 75 -26.33 -6.56 -28.90
N LEU A 76 -27.37 -6.79 -28.08
CA LEU A 76 -28.68 -6.15 -28.24
C LEU A 76 -28.69 -4.63 -28.05
N THR A 77 -27.65 -4.06 -27.42
CA THR A 77 -27.52 -2.61 -27.20
C THR A 77 -26.63 -1.92 -28.24
N ASN A 78 -25.94 -2.69 -29.10
CA ASN A 78 -25.05 -2.18 -30.14
C ASN A 78 -25.69 -2.19 -31.55
N GLU A 79 -26.94 -2.64 -31.69
CA GLU A 79 -27.74 -2.40 -32.89
C GLU A 79 -28.38 -1.00 -32.86
N ASP A 80 -27.55 0.03 -33.00
CA ASP A 80 -27.89 1.39 -33.48
C ASP A 80 -26.65 2.05 -34.13
#